data_AF-A0A3L7W321-F1
#
_entry.id   AF-A0A3L7W321-F1
#
_cell.length_a   1.000
_cell.length_b   1.000
_cell.length_c   1.000
_cell.angle_alpha   90.00
_cell.angle_beta   90.00
_cell.angle_gamma   90.00
#
_symmetry.space_group_name_H-M   'P 1'
#
loop_
_entity.id
_entity.type
_entity.pdbx_description
1 polymer ?
#
loop_
_entity_poly.entity_id
_entity_poly.type
_entity_poly.pdbx_seq_one_letter_code
_entity_poly.pdbx_strand_id
1 'polypeptide(L)'
;GEIRAEIREEVPLLRWSSGGATYLMSGSGELLGSTTSPLLSGAGRAAVEQLPLMSDLRGGPPLLPGDVITPLDVDIATRLASLTLADIGSTATQLTLVADPQYGFVLQGEGEGIAWNAVFGIYSATIRPPEMLPGQVRLLRSLLAGRERRIGWVILADGQAGTFTEPGVRPPAPPGASPEPSTAPSAAPSGSPVTP
;
A
#
# COMPACT_ATOMS: atom_id res chain seq x y z
N GLY A 1 -21.98 36.31 27.36
CA GLY A 1 -21.99 35.59 26.08
C GLY A 1 -21.71 34.15 26.36
N GLU A 2 -22.50 33.24 25.83
CA GLU A 2 -22.38 31.80 26.07
C GLU A 2 -21.57 31.18 24.91
N ILE A 3 -20.55 30.38 25.23
CA ILE A 3 -19.84 29.57 24.24
C ILE A 3 -20.44 28.18 24.30
N ARG A 4 -21.01 27.72 23.19
CA ARG A 4 -21.49 26.34 23.03
C ARG A 4 -20.44 25.58 22.23
N ALA A 5 -19.84 24.57 22.85
CA ALA A 5 -18.88 23.68 22.21
C ALA A 5 -19.45 22.26 22.16
N GLU A 6 -19.22 21.58 21.04
CA GLU A 6 -19.52 20.16 20.85
C GLU A 6 -18.19 19.41 20.71
N ILE A 7 -18.01 18.34 21.48
CA ILE A 7 -16.81 17.50 21.46
C ILE A 7 -17.20 16.15 20.87
N ARG A 8 -16.53 15.76 19.79
CA ARG A 8 -16.62 14.41 19.21
C ARG A 8 -15.34 13.66 19.50
N GLU A 9 -15.46 12.54 20.21
CA GLU A 9 -14.34 11.61 20.41
C GLU A 9 -14.27 10.64 19.23
N GLU A 10 -13.06 10.38 18.74
CA GLU A 10 -12.84 9.48 17.62
C GLU A 10 -11.67 8.53 17.91
N VAL A 11 -11.88 7.25 17.61
CA VAL A 11 -10.90 6.20 17.90
C VAL A 11 -9.94 6.08 16.70
N PRO A 12 -8.63 6.31 16.88
CA PRO A 12 -7.67 6.13 15.80
C PRO A 12 -7.50 4.65 15.46
N LEU A 13 -7.42 4.33 14.17
CA LEU A 13 -7.23 2.96 13.69
C LEU A 13 -5.79 2.64 13.29
N LEU A 14 -5.07 3.65 12.79
CA LEU A 14 -3.71 3.48 12.31
C LEU A 14 -2.92 4.78 12.41
N ARG A 15 -1.60 4.63 12.32
CA ARG A 15 -0.65 5.72 12.14
C ARG A 15 -0.33 5.83 10.65
N TRP A 16 -0.44 7.03 10.10
CA TRP A 16 -0.09 7.33 8.72
C TRP A 16 1.16 8.19 8.68
N SER A 17 2.25 7.67 8.14
CA SER A 17 3.51 8.39 7.99
C SER A 17 3.66 8.89 6.56
N SER A 18 3.88 10.20 6.40
CA SER A 18 4.15 10.82 5.10
C SER A 18 4.99 12.08 5.28
N GLY A 19 5.91 12.34 4.36
CA GLY A 19 6.74 13.55 4.38
C GLY A 19 7.58 13.73 5.65
N GLY A 20 7.90 12.65 6.36
CA GLY A 20 8.65 12.69 7.63
C GLY A 20 7.82 12.99 8.88
N ALA A 21 6.50 13.17 8.75
CA ALA A 21 5.57 13.30 9.86
C ALA A 21 4.71 12.05 9.98
N THR A 22 4.24 11.75 11.19
CA THR A 22 3.32 10.64 11.45
C THR A 22 2.07 11.17 12.13
N TYR A 23 0.92 10.81 11.57
CA TYR A 23 -0.40 11.28 12.00
C TYR A 23 -1.22 10.12 12.54
N LEU A 24 -2.09 10.42 13.50
CA LEU A 24 -3.20 9.56 13.88
C LEU A 24 -4.28 9.67 12.81
N MET A 25 -4.73 8.53 12.30
CA MET A 25 -5.81 8.49 11.33
C MET A 25 -7.03 7.79 11.92
N SER A 26 -8.21 8.36 11.73
CA SER A 26 -9.46 7.74 12.12
C SER A 26 -9.96 6.71 11.09
N GLY A 27 -11.06 6.04 11.41
CA GLY A 27 -11.71 5.10 10.49
C GLY A 27 -12.36 5.74 9.27
N SER A 28 -12.59 7.05 9.27
CA SER A 28 -13.08 7.77 8.09
C SER A 28 -11.96 8.20 7.14
N GLY A 29 -10.69 8.04 7.55
CA GLY A 29 -9.53 8.54 6.81
C GLY A 29 -9.05 9.93 7.22
N GLU A 30 -9.71 10.57 8.19
CA GLU A 30 -9.31 11.89 8.69
C GLU A 30 -8.03 11.81 9.54
N LEU A 31 -7.09 12.72 9.28
CA LEU A 31 -5.88 12.88 10.08
C LEU A 31 -6.19 13.71 11.33
N LEU A 32 -6.30 13.06 12.48
CA LEU A 32 -6.70 13.68 13.75
C LEU A 32 -5.62 14.59 14.34
N GLY A 33 -4.35 14.31 14.04
CA GLY A 33 -3.23 15.07 14.59
C GLY A 33 -1.91 14.30 14.57
N SER A 34 -0.81 14.99 14.87
CA SER A 34 0.52 14.38 14.93
C SER A 34 0.67 13.43 16.12
N THR A 35 1.33 12.28 15.91
CA THR A 35 1.71 11.36 16.98
C THR A 35 2.78 11.92 17.93
N THR A 36 3.48 12.98 17.51
CA THR A 36 4.47 13.69 18.35
C THR A 36 3.87 14.89 19.09
N SER A 37 2.55 15.06 19.05
CA SER A 37 1.88 16.18 19.72
C SER A 37 2.22 16.24 21.23
N PRO A 38 2.57 17.42 21.77
CA PRO A 38 2.79 17.58 23.20
C PRO A 38 1.51 17.37 24.01
N LEU A 39 0.34 17.42 23.37
CA LEU A 39 -0.96 17.21 24.00
C LEU A 39 -1.25 15.74 24.31
N LEU A 40 -0.50 14.79 23.73
CA LEU A 40 -0.64 13.37 24.05
C LEU A 40 -0.06 13.08 25.44
N SER A 41 -0.90 12.54 26.32
CA SER A 41 -0.46 12.01 27.61
C SER A 41 0.51 10.83 27.42
N GLY A 42 1.26 10.47 28.46
CA GLY A 42 2.15 9.30 28.40
C GLY A 42 1.42 8.00 28.04
N ALA A 43 0.24 7.77 28.63
CA ALA A 43 -0.61 6.65 28.28
C ALA A 43 -1.14 6.74 26.84
N GLY A 44 -1.48 7.94 26.37
CA GLY A 44 -1.88 8.18 24.99
C GLY A 44 -0.78 7.82 24.00
N ARG A 45 0.48 8.22 24.26
CA ARG A 45 1.62 7.86 23.40
C ARG A 45 1.83 6.35 23.34
N ALA A 46 1.80 5.67 24.49
CA ALA A 46 1.95 4.21 24.53
C ALA A 46 0.85 3.48 23.73
N ALA A 47 -0.40 3.95 23.80
CA ALA A 47 -1.50 3.39 23.01
C ALA A 47 -1.31 3.65 21.50
N VAL A 48 -0.86 4.85 21.12
CA VAL A 48 -0.58 5.21 19.73
C VAL A 48 0.54 4.36 19.13
N GLU A 49 1.59 4.05 19.89
CA GLU A 49 2.70 3.22 19.43
C GLU A 49 2.30 1.78 19.10
N GLN A 50 1.21 1.29 19.68
CA GLN A 50 0.65 -0.03 19.39
C GLN A 50 -0.20 -0.07 18.11
N LEU A 51 -0.62 1.08 17.59
CA LEU A 51 -1.39 1.13 16.34
C LEU A 51 -0.52 0.73 15.15
N PRO A 52 -1.08 0.02 14.15
CA PRO A 52 -0.35 -0.28 12.92
C PRO A 52 0.17 1.00 12.26
N LEU A 53 1.37 0.91 11.68
CA LEU A 53 2.00 2.01 10.95
C LEU A 53 1.93 1.74 9.45
N MET A 54 1.34 2.69 8.73
CA MET A 54 1.36 2.78 7.28
C MET A 54 2.38 3.83 6.84
N SER A 55 3.39 3.44 6.08
CA SER A 55 4.39 4.37 5.54
C SER A 55 4.06 4.75 4.11
N ASP A 56 3.60 5.97 3.89
CA ASP A 56 3.34 6.50 2.55
C ASP A 56 4.56 7.23 2.00
N LEU A 57 5.21 6.58 1.04
CA LEU A 57 6.37 7.11 0.32
C LEU A 57 5.95 7.79 -0.99
N ARG A 58 4.65 7.79 -1.31
CA ARG A 58 4.14 8.55 -2.46
C ARG A 58 4.35 10.02 -2.13
N GLY A 59 5.04 10.72 -3.03
CA GLY A 59 5.27 12.15 -2.89
C GLY A 59 3.95 12.93 -2.91
N GLY A 60 3.99 14.18 -2.46
CA GLY A 60 2.81 15.02 -2.42
C GLY A 60 3.03 16.28 -1.61
N PRO A 61 2.01 17.16 -1.53
CA PRO A 61 2.03 18.25 -0.57
C PRO A 61 2.12 17.70 0.86
N PRO A 62 2.72 18.44 1.81
CA PRO A 62 2.70 18.05 3.21
C PRO A 62 1.26 17.88 3.71
N LEU A 63 0.99 16.74 4.35
CA LEU A 63 -0.28 16.48 5.00
C LEU A 63 -0.40 17.31 6.29
N LEU A 64 -1.61 17.70 6.63
CA LEU A 64 -1.96 18.46 7.82
C LEU A 64 -3.07 17.75 8.61
N PRO A 65 -3.19 18.00 9.92
CA PRO A 65 -4.38 17.58 10.67
C PRO A 65 -5.66 18.15 10.04
N GLY A 66 -6.69 17.32 9.92
CA GLY A 66 -7.94 17.61 9.22
C GLY A 66 -7.94 17.20 7.75
N ASP A 67 -6.78 16.88 7.15
CA ASP A 67 -6.74 16.29 5.81
C ASP A 67 -7.36 14.88 5.82
N VAL A 68 -7.87 14.47 4.66
CA VAL A 68 -8.57 13.20 4.50
C VAL A 68 -7.83 12.32 3.50
N ILE A 69 -7.41 11.14 3.95
CA ILE A 69 -6.88 10.09 3.09
C ILE A 69 -8.03 9.50 2.27
N THR A 70 -7.76 9.17 1.00
CA THR A 70 -8.82 8.70 0.10
C THR A 70 -9.49 7.44 0.65
N PRO A 71 -10.83 7.28 0.51
CA PRO A 71 -11.52 6.10 1.03
C PRO A 71 -10.97 4.76 0.51
N LEU A 72 -10.48 4.75 -0.73
CA LEU A 72 -9.84 3.58 -1.33
C LEU A 72 -8.54 3.21 -0.60
N ASP A 73 -7.66 4.18 -0.37
CA ASP A 73 -6.40 3.94 0.36
C ASP A 73 -6.67 3.52 1.80
N VAL A 74 -7.67 4.12 2.45
CA VAL A 74 -8.09 3.73 3.81
C VAL A 74 -8.53 2.27 3.85
N ASP A 75 -9.38 1.83 2.93
CA ASP A 75 -9.86 0.44 2.86
C ASP A 75 -8.70 -0.55 2.65
N ILE A 76 -7.78 -0.25 1.74
CA ILE A 76 -6.64 -1.12 1.46
C ILE A 76 -5.68 -1.15 2.65
N ALA A 77 -5.30 0.02 3.17
CA ALA A 77 -4.35 0.13 4.27
C ALA A 77 -4.88 -0.55 5.53
N THR A 78 -6.16 -0.35 5.89
CA THR A 78 -6.76 -1.01 7.06
C THR A 78 -6.80 -2.53 6.91
N ARG A 79 -7.18 -3.05 5.74
CA ARG A 79 -7.18 -4.50 5.48
C ARG A 79 -5.79 -5.10 5.57
N LEU A 80 -4.79 -4.49 4.93
CA LEU A 80 -3.43 -5.01 4.95
C LEU A 80 -2.78 -4.87 6.33
N ALA A 81 -3.02 -3.76 7.03
CA ALA A 81 -2.51 -3.52 8.38
C ALA A 81 -3.14 -4.45 9.44
N SER A 82 -4.33 -5.01 9.14
CA SER A 82 -4.98 -6.00 10.01
C SER A 82 -4.39 -7.42 9.88
N LEU A 83 -3.55 -7.66 8.87
CA LEU A 83 -2.96 -8.97 8.64
C LEU A 83 -1.92 -9.30 9.72
N THR A 84 -2.01 -10.52 10.22
CA THR A 84 -0.98 -11.13 11.07
C THR A 84 -0.07 -12.04 10.24
N LEU A 85 1.09 -12.37 10.80
CA LEU A 85 1.99 -13.37 10.23
C LEU A 85 1.29 -14.71 9.98
N ALA A 86 0.37 -15.10 10.87
CA ALA A 86 -0.38 -16.34 10.76
C ALA A 86 -1.37 -16.33 9.58
N ASP A 87 -1.98 -15.19 9.26
CA ASP A 87 -2.93 -15.05 8.14
C ASP A 87 -2.27 -15.33 6.80
N ILE A 88 -1.00 -14.93 6.65
CA ILE A 88 -0.19 -15.17 5.46
C ILE A 88 0.70 -16.41 5.57
N GLY A 89 0.64 -17.16 6.68
CA GLY A 89 1.46 -18.35 6.91
C GLY A 89 2.96 -18.09 6.91
N SER A 90 3.37 -16.89 7.32
CA SER A 90 4.76 -16.43 7.38
C SER A 90 5.42 -16.82 8.69
N THR A 91 6.72 -17.11 8.63
CA THR A 91 7.61 -17.31 9.78
C THR A 91 8.52 -16.11 10.05
N ALA A 92 8.30 -14.99 9.34
CA ALA A 92 8.89 -13.70 9.68
C ALA A 92 8.50 -13.28 11.10
N THR A 93 9.24 -12.34 11.69
CA THR A 93 8.98 -11.81 13.03
C THR A 93 8.26 -10.47 13.00
N GLN A 94 8.28 -9.79 11.86
CA GLN A 94 7.70 -8.47 11.69
C GLN A 94 7.05 -8.32 10.30
N LEU A 95 5.94 -7.58 10.28
CA LEU A 95 5.32 -7.07 9.06
C LEU A 95 5.35 -5.55 9.03
N THR A 96 5.70 -4.99 7.89
CA THR A 96 5.67 -3.54 7.64
C THR A 96 4.85 -3.27 6.38
N LEU A 97 4.01 -2.23 6.42
CA LEU A 97 3.19 -1.82 5.29
C LEU A 97 3.67 -0.48 4.72
N VAL A 98 3.86 -0.45 3.40
CA VAL A 98 4.38 0.71 2.68
C VAL A 98 3.51 0.99 1.44
N ALA A 99 3.17 2.24 1.19
CA ALA A 99 2.75 2.70 -0.14
C ALA A 99 3.97 3.24 -0.87
N ASP A 100 4.46 2.45 -1.83
CA ASP A 100 5.60 2.76 -2.68
C ASP A 100 5.12 3.48 -3.96
N PRO A 101 5.79 4.54 -4.42
CA PRO A 101 5.39 5.29 -5.60
C PRO A 101 5.48 4.49 -6.91
N GLN A 102 6.33 3.47 -6.96
CA GLN A 102 6.52 2.62 -8.15
C GLN A 102 5.67 1.35 -8.09
N TYR A 103 5.55 0.73 -6.92
CA TYR A 103 4.91 -0.57 -6.75
C TYR A 103 3.50 -0.51 -6.13
N GLY A 104 3.06 0.66 -5.63
CA GLY A 104 1.81 0.79 -4.89
C GLY A 104 1.90 0.19 -3.49
N PHE A 105 0.88 -0.55 -3.05
CA PHE A 105 0.89 -1.16 -1.72
C PHE A 105 1.85 -2.35 -1.68
N VAL A 106 2.78 -2.31 -0.73
CA VAL A 106 3.81 -3.34 -0.50
C VAL A 106 3.75 -3.76 0.97
N LEU A 107 3.55 -5.05 1.20
CA LEU A 107 3.70 -5.67 2.51
C LEU A 107 5.10 -6.30 2.58
N GLN A 108 5.83 -6.01 3.65
CA GLN A 108 7.19 -6.50 3.84
C GLN A 108 7.22 -7.44 5.03
N GLY A 109 7.90 -8.57 4.88
CA GLY A 109 8.15 -9.51 5.97
C GLY A 109 9.63 -9.61 6.27
N GLU A 110 9.98 -9.40 7.54
CA GLU A 110 11.36 -9.42 8.03
C GLU A 110 11.51 -10.33 9.24
N GLY A 111 12.62 -11.06 9.29
CA GLY A 111 12.98 -11.94 10.40
C GLY A 111 14.31 -12.64 10.17
N GLU A 112 14.65 -13.59 11.04
CA GLU A 112 15.93 -14.30 10.96
C GLU A 112 16.06 -15.10 9.65
N GLY A 113 16.92 -14.61 8.74
CA GLY A 113 17.11 -15.20 7.41
C GLY A 113 15.89 -15.06 6.49
N ILE A 114 14.96 -14.14 6.80
CA ILE A 114 13.75 -13.86 6.02
C ILE A 114 13.70 -12.37 5.71
N ALA A 115 13.65 -12.04 4.43
CA ALA A 115 13.40 -10.68 3.96
C ALA A 115 12.69 -10.77 2.60
N TRP A 116 11.38 -10.52 2.58
CA TRP A 116 10.58 -10.53 1.36
C TRP A 116 9.69 -9.30 1.25
N ASN A 117 9.34 -8.95 0.00
CA ASN A 117 8.45 -7.84 -0.34
C ASN A 117 7.30 -8.37 -1.18
N ALA A 118 6.06 -8.22 -0.72
CA ALA A 118 4.86 -8.60 -1.46
C ALA A 118 4.16 -7.37 -2.01
N VAL A 119 4.18 -7.21 -3.33
CA VAL A 119 3.57 -6.11 -4.06
C VAL A 119 2.12 -6.47 -4.37
N PHE A 120 1.19 -5.76 -3.72
CA PHE A 120 -0.25 -5.83 -3.98
C PHE A 120 -0.68 -4.94 -5.15
N GLY A 121 0.16 -3.94 -5.49
CA GLY A 121 0.00 -3.08 -6.66
C GLY A 121 -0.68 -1.75 -6.34
N ILE A 122 -0.95 -0.99 -7.39
CA ILE A 122 -1.71 0.25 -7.36
C ILE A 122 -3.17 -0.09 -7.62
N TYR A 123 -4.05 0.26 -6.69
CA TYR A 123 -5.49 0.01 -6.81
C TYR A 123 -6.19 1.17 -7.49
N SER A 124 -7.27 0.83 -8.18
CA SER A 124 -8.22 1.79 -8.73
C SER A 124 -9.60 1.15 -8.76
N ALA A 125 -10.65 1.96 -8.66
CA ALA A 125 -12.03 1.45 -8.60
C ALA A 125 -12.44 0.58 -9.81
N THR A 126 -11.75 0.70 -10.95
CA THR A 126 -12.15 0.06 -12.21
C THR A 126 -11.20 -1.02 -12.71
N ILE A 127 -9.89 -0.93 -12.44
CA ILE A 127 -8.90 -1.86 -13.00
C ILE A 127 -8.40 -2.87 -11.96
N ARG A 128 -8.24 -2.44 -10.72
CA ARG A 128 -7.81 -3.29 -9.60
C ARG A 128 -8.61 -2.90 -8.37
N PRO A 129 -9.85 -3.40 -8.24
CA PRO A 129 -10.72 -3.02 -7.16
C PRO A 129 -10.33 -3.79 -5.87
N PRO A 130 -10.60 -3.22 -4.68
CA PRO A 130 -10.10 -3.74 -3.41
C PRO A 130 -10.64 -5.14 -3.05
N GLU A 131 -11.74 -5.59 -3.67
CA GLU A 131 -12.33 -6.92 -3.49
C GLU A 131 -11.40 -8.06 -3.92
N MET A 132 -10.35 -7.76 -4.70
CA MET A 132 -9.32 -8.73 -5.08
C MET A 132 -8.35 -9.08 -3.93
N LEU A 133 -8.24 -8.20 -2.94
CA LEU A 133 -7.22 -8.26 -1.88
C LEU A 133 -7.27 -9.58 -1.07
N PRO A 134 -8.42 -10.13 -0.67
CA PRO A 134 -8.47 -11.44 -0.01
C PRO A 134 -7.91 -12.58 -0.89
N GLY A 135 -8.13 -12.52 -2.21
CA GLY A 135 -7.54 -13.47 -3.15
C GLY A 135 -6.01 -13.35 -3.20
N GLN A 136 -5.50 -12.12 -3.24
CA GLN A 136 -4.06 -11.85 -3.25
C GLN A 136 -3.38 -12.30 -1.95
N VAL A 137 -4.03 -12.13 -0.79
CA VAL A 137 -3.53 -12.63 0.51
C VAL A 137 -3.45 -14.16 0.51
N ARG A 138 -4.48 -14.84 0.01
CA ARG A 138 -4.47 -16.31 -0.15
C ARG A 138 -3.35 -16.78 -1.08
N LEU A 139 -3.16 -16.08 -2.20
CA LEU A 139 -2.08 -16.37 -3.14
C LEU A 139 -0.72 -16.16 -2.47
N LEU A 140 -0.50 -15.04 -1.77
CA LEU A 140 0.72 -14.78 -1.02
C LEU A 140 1.03 -15.91 -0.04
N ARG A 141 0.04 -16.36 0.75
CA ARG A 141 0.21 -17.50 1.66
C ARG A 141 0.66 -18.77 0.94
N SER A 142 0.02 -19.10 -0.17
CA SER A 142 0.42 -20.23 -1.03
C SER A 142 1.84 -20.05 -1.59
N LEU A 143 2.21 -18.81 -1.91
CA LEU A 143 3.53 -18.44 -2.38
C LEU A 143 4.60 -18.53 -1.29
N LEU A 144 4.31 -18.24 -0.03
CA LEU A 144 5.30 -18.36 1.05
C LEU A 144 5.48 -19.82 1.51
N ALA A 145 4.44 -20.65 1.40
CA ALA A 145 4.44 -22.02 1.89
C ALA A 145 5.64 -22.86 1.38
N GLY A 146 6.51 -23.26 2.32
CA GLY A 146 7.71 -24.07 2.06
C GLY A 146 8.83 -23.35 1.29
N ARG A 147 8.70 -22.05 1.03
CA ARG A 147 9.67 -21.31 0.19
C ARG A 147 9.95 -19.87 0.62
N GLU A 148 9.37 -19.40 1.72
CA GLU A 148 9.56 -18.05 2.26
C GLU A 148 11.03 -17.56 2.27
N ARG A 149 11.96 -18.37 2.77
CA ARG A 149 13.41 -18.00 2.82
C ARG A 149 14.08 -17.85 1.45
N ARG A 150 13.45 -18.33 0.38
CA ARG A 150 13.95 -18.28 -1.01
C ARG A 150 13.25 -17.21 -1.84
N ILE A 151 12.43 -16.37 -1.21
CA ILE A 151 11.68 -15.32 -1.88
C ILE A 151 12.28 -13.97 -1.48
N GLY A 152 12.59 -13.15 -2.48
CA GLY A 152 12.94 -11.74 -2.29
C GLY A 152 11.74 -10.82 -2.56
N TRP A 153 11.08 -11.03 -3.70
CA TRP A 153 9.89 -10.26 -4.07
C TRP A 153 8.77 -11.17 -4.56
N VAL A 154 7.53 -10.79 -4.28
CA VAL A 154 6.31 -11.40 -4.79
C VAL A 154 5.51 -10.31 -5.49
N ILE A 155 5.14 -10.51 -6.75
CA ILE A 155 4.27 -9.59 -7.50
C ILE A 155 2.90 -10.25 -7.65
N LEU A 156 1.89 -9.69 -6.98
CA LEU A 156 0.52 -10.22 -6.98
C LEU A 156 -0.31 -9.49 -8.05
N ALA A 157 -0.36 -10.07 -9.26
CA ALA A 157 -1.12 -9.49 -10.36
C ALA A 157 -2.63 -9.48 -10.07
N ASP A 158 -3.15 -10.56 -9.51
CA ASP A 158 -4.53 -10.65 -9.01
C ASP A 158 -4.65 -11.74 -7.93
N GLY A 159 -5.88 -12.16 -7.63
CA GLY A 159 -6.14 -13.18 -6.61
C GLY A 159 -5.72 -14.60 -6.99
N GLN A 160 -5.29 -14.85 -8.22
CA GLN A 160 -4.93 -16.17 -8.77
C GLN A 160 -3.57 -16.17 -9.49
N ALA A 161 -3.12 -15.02 -10.00
CA ALA A 161 -1.88 -14.87 -10.74
C ALA A 161 -0.86 -14.02 -9.96
N GLY A 162 0.36 -14.56 -9.85
CA GLY A 162 1.49 -13.85 -9.26
C GLY A 162 2.82 -14.54 -9.56
N THR A 163 3.90 -13.78 -9.49
CA THR A 163 5.27 -14.25 -9.72
C THR A 163 6.15 -13.92 -8.51
N PHE A 164 7.31 -14.53 -8.41
CA PHE A 164 8.29 -14.21 -7.37
C PHE A 164 9.71 -14.19 -7.94
N THR A 165 10.60 -13.52 -7.22
CA THR A 165 12.03 -13.49 -7.49
C THR A 165 12.80 -14.03 -6.30
N GLU A 166 14.06 -14.41 -6.54
CA GLU A 166 14.99 -14.81 -5.49
C GLU A 166 15.43 -13.60 -4.64
N PRO A 167 15.98 -13.82 -3.42
CA PRO A 167 16.52 -12.75 -2.59
C PRO A 167 17.57 -11.93 -3.35
N GLY A 168 17.53 -10.61 -3.17
CA GLY A 168 18.44 -9.67 -3.86
C GLY A 168 18.05 -9.33 -5.30
N VAL A 169 17.14 -10.07 -5.92
CA VAL A 169 16.66 -9.77 -7.29
C VAL A 169 15.43 -8.87 -7.21
N ARG A 170 15.62 -7.59 -7.53
CA ARG A 170 14.51 -6.63 -7.60
C ARG A 170 13.74 -6.81 -8.93
N PRO A 171 12.40 -6.99 -8.90
CA PRO A 171 11.60 -7.08 -10.10
C PRO A 171 11.61 -5.74 -10.87
N PRO A 172 11.47 -5.75 -12.20
CA PRO A 172 11.35 -4.53 -12.97
C PRO A 172 10.15 -3.70 -12.47
N ALA A 173 10.20 -2.39 -12.70
CA ALA A 173 9.04 -1.54 -12.44
C ALA A 173 7.82 -2.12 -13.19
N PRO A 174 6.63 -2.16 -12.56
CA PRO A 174 5.41 -2.50 -13.27
C PRO A 174 5.30 -1.58 -14.49
N PRO A 175 4.80 -2.06 -15.65
CA PRO A 175 4.55 -1.17 -16.76
C PRO A 175 3.61 -0.06 -16.26
N GLY A 176 4.13 1.16 -16.18
CA GLY A 176 3.31 2.32 -15.87
C GLY A 176 2.20 2.41 -16.92
N ALA A 177 1.05 2.98 -16.56
CA ALA A 177 0.14 3.48 -17.57
C ALA A 177 0.97 4.36 -18.50
N SER A 178 1.18 3.89 -19.73
CA SER A 178 2.04 4.55 -20.71
C SER A 178 1.61 6.01 -20.81
N PRO A 179 2.52 7.00 -20.77
CA PRO A 179 2.20 8.27 -21.41
C PRO A 179 1.86 7.97 -22.87
N GLU A 180 0.90 8.73 -23.40
CA GLU A 180 0.25 8.65 -24.72
C GLU A 180 0.97 7.93 -25.86
N PRO A 181 0.22 7.33 -26.80
CA PRO A 181 0.79 6.67 -27.97
C PRO A 181 1.70 7.65 -28.71
N SER A 182 2.97 7.26 -28.86
CA SER A 182 3.94 7.95 -29.69
C SER A 182 3.34 8.13 -31.08
N THR A 183 2.98 9.36 -31.44
CA THR A 183 2.63 9.77 -32.80
C THR A 183 3.89 9.72 -33.66
N ALA A 184 4.37 8.51 -33.94
CA ALA A 184 5.28 8.28 -35.05
C ALA A 184 4.40 7.98 -36.28
N PRO A 185 4.38 8.86 -37.31
CA PRO A 185 3.62 8.57 -38.52
C PRO A 185 4.19 7.33 -39.20
N SER A 186 3.38 6.27 -39.26
CA SER A 186 3.67 5.06 -40.01
C SER A 186 3.75 5.42 -41.50
N ALA A 187 4.89 5.18 -42.12
CA ALA A 187 5.08 5.34 -43.56
C ALA A 187 4.01 4.53 -44.32
N ALA A 188 3.31 5.19 -45.24
CA ALA A 188 2.29 4.57 -46.07
C ALA A 188 2.93 3.59 -47.07
N PRO A 189 2.38 2.39 -47.29
CA PRO A 189 2.76 1.58 -48.43
C PRO A 189 2.10 2.13 -49.71
N SER A 190 2.93 2.52 -50.68
CA SER A 190 2.50 2.91 -52.04
C SER A 190 1.73 1.77 -52.70
N GLY A 191 0.44 2.00 -52.97
CA GLY A 191 -0.38 1.12 -53.80
C GLY A 191 0.06 1.17 -55.26
N SER A 192 0.19 0.02 -55.91
CA SER A 192 0.24 -0.08 -57.36
C SER A 192 -1.20 -0.06 -57.92
N PRO A 193 -1.48 0.65 -59.02
CA PRO A 193 -2.81 0.68 -59.61
C PRO A 193 -3.07 -0.57 -60.45
N VAL A 194 -4.24 -1.17 -60.29
CA VAL A 194 -4.84 -2.10 -61.25
C VAL A 194 -5.69 -1.26 -62.20
N THR A 195 -5.37 -1.29 -63.49
CA THR A 195 -6.23 -0.78 -64.58
C THR A 195 -7.11 -1.89 -65.15
N PRO A 196 -8.29 -1.54 -65.71
CA PRO A 196 -9.39 -2.47 -66.04
C PRO A 196 -9.15 -3.34 -67.27
#